data_AF-A0A6A0B981-F1
#
_entry.id   AF-A0A6A0B981-F1
#
_cell.length_a   1.000
_cell.length_b   1.000
_cell.length_c   1.000
_cell.angle_alpha   90.00
_cell.angle_beta   90.00
_cell.angle_gamma   90.00
#
_symmetry.space_group_name_H-M   'P 1'
#
loop_
_entity.id
_entity.type
_entity.pdbx_description
1 polymer ?
#
loop_
_entity_poly.entity_id
_entity_poly.type
_entity_poly.pdbx_seq_one_letter_code
_entity_poly.pdbx_strand_id
1 'polypeptide(L)' 'MVKKWLADKAVAFTEINIDDQPEYIAEIKAMGFMAAPIIVKNDLAFSGFRPTELAKLL' A
#
# COMPACT_ATOMS: atom_id res chain seq x y z
N MET A 1 9.67 -2.99 5.10
CA MET A 1 8.99 -3.27 6.39
C MET A 1 7.54 -3.74 6.19
N VAL A 2 6.71 -3.03 5.41
CA VAL A 2 5.32 -3.46 5.09
C VAL A 2 5.25 -4.87 4.48
N LYS A 3 6.01 -5.13 3.41
CA LYS A 3 6.04 -6.45 2.71
C LYS A 3 6.37 -7.61 3.65
N LYS A 4 7.41 -7.44 4.48
CA LYS A 4 7.82 -8.45 5.47
C LYS A 4 6.71 -8.71 6.50
N TRP A 5 6.02 -7.67 6.94
CA TRP A 5 4.90 -7.81 7.88
C TRP A 5 3.73 -8.58 7.25
N LEU A 6 3.36 -8.25 6.00
CA LEU A 6 2.30 -8.96 5.28
C LEU A 6 2.67 -10.42 5.02
N ALA A 7 3.91 -10.69 4.63
CA ALA A 7 4.43 -12.04 4.43
C ALA A 7 4.46 -12.86 5.73
N ASP A 8 4.85 -12.26 6.86
CA ASP A 8 4.82 -12.89 8.19
C ASP A 8 3.41 -13.30 8.60
N LYS A 9 2.42 -12.47 8.22
CA LYS A 9 0.99 -12.74 8.44
C LYS A 9 0.35 -13.62 7.37
N ALA A 10 1.12 -14.15 6.41
CA ALA A 10 0.64 -14.93 5.28
C ALA A 10 -0.49 -14.23 4.49
N VAL A 11 -0.45 -12.90 4.43
CA VAL A 11 -1.43 -12.09 3.69
C VAL A 11 -1.04 -12.07 2.23
N ALA A 12 -1.98 -12.38 1.35
CA ALA A 12 -1.80 -12.15 -0.09
C ALA A 12 -1.79 -10.65 -0.37
N PHE A 13 -0.70 -10.15 -0.95
CA PHE A 13 -0.59 -8.76 -1.37
C PHE A 13 0.04 -8.68 -2.77
N THR A 14 -0.35 -7.65 -3.50
CA THR A 14 0.24 -7.33 -4.80
C THR A 14 1.19 -6.16 -4.61
N GLU A 15 2.42 -6.32 -5.04
CA GLU A 15 3.38 -5.23 -5.08
C GLU A 15 3.31 -4.53 -6.43
N ILE A 16 3.04 -3.23 -6.39
CA ILE A 16 3.07 -2.38 -7.58
C ILE A 16 4.24 -1.43 -7.39
N ASN A 17 5.25 -1.56 -8.26
CA ASN A 17 6.36 -0.61 -8.30
C ASN A 17 5.98 0.55 -9.22
N ILE A 18 5.86 1.75 -8.64
CA ILE A 18 5.48 2.96 -9.38
C ILE A 18 6.57 3.47 -10.32
N ASP A 19 7.84 3.05 -10.12
CA ASP A 19 8.92 3.30 -11.06
C ASP A 19 8.76 2.50 -12.37
N ASP A 20 8.25 1.27 -12.29
CA ASP A 20 7.94 0.43 -13.46
C ASP A 20 6.57 0.76 -14.06
N GLN A 21 5.59 1.07 -13.21
CA GLN A 21 4.21 1.35 -13.59
C GLN A 21 3.82 2.78 -13.20
N PRO A 22 4.27 3.79 -13.96
CA PRO A 22 4.00 5.19 -13.66
C PRO A 22 2.52 5.58 -13.80
N GLU A 23 1.70 4.72 -14.43
CA GLU A 23 0.24 4.90 -14.52
C GLU A 23 -0.43 5.07 -13.15
N TYR A 24 0.06 4.34 -12.14
CA TYR A 24 -0.46 4.45 -10.78
C TYR A 24 -0.09 5.77 -10.11
N ILE A 25 0.96 6.49 -10.56
CA ILE A 25 1.34 7.79 -9.99
C ILE A 25 0.17 8.79 -10.11
N ALA A 26 -0.58 8.74 -11.21
CA ALA A 26 -1.74 9.59 -11.41
C ALA A 26 -2.86 9.25 -10.42
N GLU A 27 -3.20 7.97 -10.25
CA GLU A 27 -4.18 7.53 -9.25
C GLU A 27 -3.78 7.92 -7.84
N ILE A 28 -2.52 7.68 -7.47
CA ILE A 28 -1.96 7.97 -6.17
C ILE A 28 -2.07 9.46 -5.84
N LYS A 29 -1.72 10.32 -6.81
CA LYS A 29 -1.85 11.78 -6.66
C LYS A 29 -3.31 12.20 -6.57
N ALA A 30 -4.20 11.59 -7.34
CA ALA A 30 -5.64 11.87 -7.28
C ALA A 30 -6.24 11.48 -5.92
N MET A 31 -5.73 10.41 -5.30
CA MET A 31 -6.07 10.01 -3.93
C MET A 31 -5.49 10.96 -2.85
N GLY A 32 -4.64 11.93 -3.23
CA GLY A 32 -4.04 12.89 -2.31
C GLY A 32 -2.81 12.38 -1.56
N PHE A 33 -2.27 11.22 -1.93
CA PHE A 33 -1.03 10.72 -1.33
C PHE A 33 0.19 11.32 -2.02
N MET A 34 1.16 11.73 -1.20
CA MET A 34 2.41 12.36 -1.69
C MET A 34 3.67 11.57 -1.31
N ALA A 35 3.52 10.46 -0.58
CA ALA A 35 4.65 9.67 -0.10
C ALA A 35 4.36 8.16 -0.20
N ALA A 36 5.32 7.44 -0.75
CA ALA A 36 5.37 5.98 -0.73
C ALA A 36 5.99 5.49 0.59
N PRO A 37 5.70 4.25 1.06
CA PRO A 37 4.81 3.25 0.46
C PRO A 37 3.32 3.55 0.69
N ILE A 38 2.47 3.17 -0.26
CA ILE A 38 1.02 3.33 -0.17
C ILE A 38 0.39 1.95 -0.19
N ILE A 39 -0.57 1.76 0.70
CA ILE A 39 -1.31 0.51 0.85
C ILE A 39 -2.75 0.83 0.49
N VAL A 40 -3.30 0.07 -0.45
CA VAL A 40 -4.69 0.18 -0.89
C VAL A 40 -5.33 -1.20 -0.73
N LYS A 41 -6.48 -1.26 -0.06
CA LYS A 41 -7.31 -2.45 0.04
C LYS A 41 -8.79 -2.03 0.01
N ASN A 42 -9.49 -2.43 -1.05
CA ASN A 42 -10.90 -2.09 -1.27
C ASN A 42 -11.10 -0.56 -1.16
N ASP A 43 -11.86 -0.11 -0.15
CA ASP A 43 -12.18 1.31 0.08
C ASP A 43 -11.15 2.03 0.97
N LEU A 44 -10.14 1.31 1.49
CA LEU A 44 -9.21 1.82 2.48
C LEU A 44 -7.83 2.01 1.85
N ALA A 45 -7.36 3.25 1.84
CA ALA A 45 -6.04 3.61 1.36
C ALA A 45 -5.30 4.45 2.40
N PHE A 46 -4.03 4.16 2.63
CA PHE A 46 -3.18 4.97 3.49
C PHE A 46 -1.72 4.94 3.04
N SER A 47 -1.00 5.99 3.39
CA SER A 47 0.45 6.09 3.18
C SER A 47 1.23 5.76 4.46
N GLY A 48 2.40 5.15 4.24
CA GLY A 48 3.36 4.80 5.28
C GLY A 48 3.15 3.41 5.89
N PHE A 49 4.07 3.03 6.78
CA PHE A 49 4.00 1.76 7.50
C PHE A 49 3.20 1.92 8.79
N ARG A 50 1.93 1.48 8.77
CA ARG A 50 1.03 1.53 9.93
C ARG A 50 0.58 0.11 10.31
N PRO A 51 1.25 -0.55 11.27
CA PRO A 51 0.92 -1.94 11.65
C PRO A 51 -0.51 -2.07 12.18
N THR A 52 -1.02 -1.08 12.89
CA THR A 52 -2.41 -1.08 13.40
C THR A 52 -3.44 -1.02 12.26
N GLU A 53 -3.17 -0.26 11.20
CA GLU A 53 -4.06 -0.17 10.03
C GLU A 53 -3.95 -1.44 9.19
N LEU A 54 -2.72 -1.93 8.99
CA LEU A 54 -2.46 -3.22 8.34
C LEU A 54 -3.17 -4.38 9.05
N ALA A 55 -3.26 -4.35 10.38
CA ALA A 55 -4.03 -5.34 11.14
C ALA A 55 -5.54 -5.25 10.90
N LYS A 56 -6.09 -4.07 10.57
CA LYS A 56 -7.50 -3.94 10.14
C LYS A 56 -7.72 -4.48 8.72
N LEU A 57 -6.64 -4.66 7.96
CA LEU A 57 -6.66 -5.26 6.62
C LEU A 57 -6.56 -6.80 6.67
N LEU A 58 -6.45 -7.42 7.84
CA LEU A 58 -6.68 -8.85 8.02
C LEU A 58 -8.19 -9.09 8.16
#